data_AF-A0A9D2K500-F1
#
_entry.id   AF-A0A9D2K500-F1
#
_cell.length_a   1.000
_cell.length_b   1.000
_cell.length_c   1.000
_cell.angle_alpha   90.00
_cell.angle_beta   90.00
_cell.angle_gamma   90.00
#
_symmetry.space_group_name_H-M   'P 1'
#
loop_
_entity.id
_entity.type
_entity.pdbx_description
1 polymer ?
#
loop_
_entity_poly.entity_id
_entity_poly.type
_entity_poly.pdbx_seq_one_letter_code
_entity_poly.pdbx_strand_id
1 'polypeptide(L)' 'CFARRGGLPFVLCSALQEIEKENIIQAMLRNGGNISKSARDLGMSRQTLTYRMKKYGIYQERRHRKTKA' A
#
# COMPACT_ATOMS: atom_id res chain seq x y z
N CYS A 1 20.28 14.32 4.15
CA CYS A 1 19.11 14.56 5.03
C CYS A 1 17.89 13.80 4.51
N PHE A 2 17.58 12.62 5.04
CA PHE A 2 16.22 12.07 4.97
C PHE A 2 15.92 11.58 6.39
N ALA A 3 15.12 12.36 7.11
CA ALA A 3 14.84 12.12 8.51
C ALA A 3 14.29 10.69 8.66
N ARG A 4 15.03 9.85 9.40
CA ARG A 4 14.43 8.79 10.19
C ARG A 4 13.33 9.41 11.04
N ARG A 5 12.08 9.29 10.61
CA ARG A 5 10.90 9.59 11.44
C ARG A 5 9.79 8.64 11.06
N GLY A 6 9.50 7.72 11.98
CA GLY A 6 8.41 6.78 11.87
C GLY A 6 7.07 7.51 11.73
N GLY A 7 6.24 7.01 10.83
CA GLY A 7 4.79 7.04 11.02
C GLY A 7 4.44 5.73 11.72
N LEU A 8 3.86 5.83 12.92
CA LEU A 8 3.51 4.68 13.75
C LEU A 8 2.70 3.67 12.93
N PRO A 9 3.14 2.41 12.88
CA PRO A 9 2.49 1.38 12.08
C PRO A 9 1.24 0.90 12.80
N PHE A 10 0.13 1.66 12.73
CA PHE A 10 -1.22 1.30 13.21
C PHE A 10 -1.18 0.28 14.35
N VAL A 11 -0.69 0.72 15.51
CA VAL A 11 -0.64 -0.13 16.70
C VAL A 11 -2.05 -0.16 17.25
N LEU A 12 -2.92 -1.05 16.79
CA LEU A 12 -4.24 -1.21 17.41
C LEU A 12 -4.91 -2.49 16.88
N CYS A 13 -5.36 -3.35 17.80
CA CYS A 13 -6.20 -4.57 17.72
C CYS A 13 -6.49 -5.27 16.37
N SER A 14 -6.69 -6.59 16.40
CA SER A 14 -7.02 -7.46 15.24
C SER A 14 -8.07 -6.86 14.29
N ALA A 15 -9.12 -6.22 14.82
CA ALA A 15 -10.15 -5.56 14.02
C ALA A 15 -9.64 -4.40 13.15
N LEU A 16 -8.67 -3.62 13.63
CA LEU A 16 -8.11 -2.50 12.85
C LEU A 16 -7.12 -2.96 11.80
N GLN A 17 -6.51 -4.14 11.99
CA GLN A 17 -5.68 -4.76 10.95
C GLN A 17 -6.51 -5.18 9.74
N GLU A 18 -7.74 -5.66 9.95
CA GLU A 18 -8.67 -6.02 8.88
C GLU A 18 -9.13 -4.79 8.10
N ILE A 19 -9.53 -3.73 8.81
CA ILE A 19 -9.91 -2.45 8.19
C ILE A 19 -8.74 -1.86 7.40
N GLU A 20 -7.53 -1.90 7.94
CA GLU A 20 -6.35 -1.41 7.23
C GLU A 20 -6.04 -2.25 5.98
N LYS A 21 -6.19 -3.58 6.07
CA LYS A 21 -6.04 -4.48 4.92
C LYS A 21 -7.08 -4.14 3.85
N GLU A 22 -8.35 -3.96 4.22
CA GLU A 22 -9.40 -3.56 3.28
C GLU A 22 -9.14 -2.21 2.64
N ASN A 23 -8.73 -1.21 3.42
CA ASN A 23 -8.38 0.11 2.89
C ASN A 23 -7.25 0.03 1.85
N ILE A 24 -6.22 -0.77 2.12
CA ILE A 24 -5.14 -1.02 1.16
C ILE A 24 -5.70 -1.67 -0.11
N ILE A 25 -6.54 -2.69 0.01
CA ILE A 25 -7.14 -3.39 -1.14
C ILE A 25 -8.00 -2.43 -1.96
N GLN A 26 -8.86 -1.65 -1.32
CA GLN A 26 -9.74 -0.67 -1.98
C GLN A 26 -8.94 0.41 -2.71
N ALA A 27 -7.91 0.98 -2.07
CA ALA A 27 -7.05 1.96 -2.70
C ALA A 27 -6.31 1.37 -3.92
N MET A 28 -5.86 0.12 -3.84
CA MET A 28 -5.22 -0.58 -4.95
C MET A 28 -6.18 -0.87 -6.11
N LEU A 29 -7.42 -1.28 -5.81
CA LEU A 29 -8.46 -1.49 -6.82
C LEU A 29 -8.81 -0.20 -7.54
N ARG A 30 -9.07 0.89 -6.79
CA ARG A 30 -9.37 2.23 -7.34
C ARG A 30 -8.26 2.74 -8.27
N ASN A 31 -7.01 2.46 -7.92
CA ASN A 31 -5.83 2.92 -8.68
C ASN A 31 -5.32 1.90 -9.71
N GLY A 32 -6.04 0.80 -9.96
CA GLY A 32 -5.69 -0.21 -10.97
C GLY A 32 -4.35 -0.89 -10.72
N GLY A 33 -3.99 -1.14 -9.46
CA GLY A 33 -2.73 -1.79 -9.06
C GLY A 33 -1.51 -0.86 -9.02
N ASN A 34 -1.71 0.46 -9.13
CA ASN A 34 -0.60 1.41 -9.04
C ASN A 34 -0.21 1.72 -7.59
N ILE A 35 0.79 1.01 -7.08
CA ILE A 35 1.32 1.14 -5.71
C ILE A 35 1.67 2.60 -5.35
N SER A 36 2.27 3.35 -6.27
CA SER A 36 2.68 4.73 -5.99
C SER A 36 1.48 5.68 -5.92
N LYS A 37 0.43 5.45 -6.72
CA LYS A 37 -0.81 6.23 -6.62
C LYS A 37 -1.58 5.86 -5.35
N SER A 38 -1.76 4.58 -5.06
CA SER A 38 -2.45 4.11 -3.86
C SER A 38 -1.75 4.53 -2.58
N ALA A 39 -0.41 4.55 -2.56
CA ALA A 39 0.35 5.05 -1.41
C ALA A 39 0.06 6.53 -1.16
N ARG A 40 0.02 7.35 -2.22
CA ARG A 40 -0.34 8.78 -2.10
C ARG A 40 -1.78 8.98 -1.64
N ASP A 41 -2.70 8.17 -2.17
CA ASP A 41 -4.13 8.17 -1.79
C ASP A 41 -4.31 7.88 -0.30
N LEU A 42 -3.55 6.92 0.23
CA LEU A 42 -3.52 6.54 1.64
C LEU A 42 -2.65 7.47 2.51
N GLY A 43 -2.02 8.51 1.96
CA GLY A 43 -1.12 9.40 2.69
C GLY A 43 0.17 8.74 3.19
N MET A 44 0.57 7.62 2.58
CA MET A 44 1.74 6.81 2.97
C MET A 44 2.88 6.90 1.95
N SER A 45 4.10 6.62 2.41
CA SER A 45 5.21 6.37 1.49
C SER A 45 5.02 5.03 0.76
N ARG A 46 5.48 4.96 -0.49
CA ARG A 46 5.54 3.72 -1.28
C ARG A 46 6.20 2.57 -0.50
N GLN A 47 7.28 2.88 0.24
CA GLN A 47 8.02 1.87 1.01
C GLN A 47 7.14 1.28 2.12
N THR A 48 6.39 2.12 2.84
CA THR A 48 5.46 1.70 3.88
C THR A 48 4.35 0.82 3.33
N LEU A 49 3.71 1.24 2.23
CA LEU A 49 2.67 0.44 1.58
C LEU A 49 3.21 -0.92 1.11
N THR A 50 4.43 -0.93 0.55
CA THR A 50 5.10 -2.17 0.12
C THR A 50 5.35 -3.12 1.28
N TYR A 51 5.81 -2.60 2.42
CA TYR A 51 6.00 -3.40 3.63
C TYR A 51 4.68 -3.99 4.14
N ARG A 52 3.60 -3.18 4.18
CA ARG A 52 2.26 -3.65 4.58
C ARG A 52 1.72 -4.72 3.63
N MET A 53 1.85 -4.53 2.33
CA MET A 53 1.44 -5.53 1.34
C MET A 53 2.18 -6.86 1.56
N LYS A 54 3.48 -6.83 1.83
CA LYS A 54 4.24 -8.04 2.19
C LYS A 54 3.72 -8.69 3.47
N LYS A 55 3.43 -7.89 4.51
CA LYS A 55 2.90 -8.36 5.79
C LYS A 55 1.52 -9.04 5.65
N TYR A 56 0.64 -8.48 4.81
CA TYR A 56 -0.71 -9.00 4.58
C TYR A 56 -0.80 -10.01 3.42
N GLY A 57 0.33 -10.35 2.77
CA GLY A 57 0.36 -11.28 1.64
C GLY A 57 -0.34 -10.76 0.37
N ILE A 58 -0.45 -9.44 0.20
CA ILE A 58 -1.07 -8.82 -0.96
C ILE A 58 -0.01 -8.72 -2.07
N TYR A 59 0.08 -9.73 -2.92
CA TYR A 59 0.99 -9.74 -4.07
C TYR A 59 0.35 -9.07 -5.28
N GLN A 60 1.05 -8.08 -5.84
CA GLN A 60 0.64 -7.42 -7.08
C GLN A 60 1.11 -8.27 -8.26
N GLU A 61 0.19 -8.99 -8.90
CA GLU A 61 0.39 -9.53 -10.25
C GLU A 61 0.55 -8.32 -11.19
N ARG A 62 1.79 -7.91 -11.42
CA ARG A 62 2.11 -6.79 -12.32
C ARG A 62 1.57 -7.13 -13.69
N ARG A 63 0.39 -6.59 -14.06
CA ARG A 63 -0.01 -6.50 -15.46
C ARG A 63 1.01 -5.60 -16.16
N HIS A 64 1.97 -6.25 -16.78
CA HIS A 64 2.92 -5.71 -17.73
C HIS A 64 2.13 -5.00 -18.83
N ARG A 65 1.83 -3.70 -18.68
CA ARG A 65 1.39 -2.88 -19.81
C ARG A 65 2.63 -2.57 -20.65
N LYS A 66 3.14 -3.57 -21.38
CA LYS A 66 3.96 -3.34 -22.56
C LYS A 66 3.04 -2.76 -23.61
N THR A 67 2.91 -1.45 -23.65
CA THR A 67 2.44 -0.73 -24.83
C THR A 67 3.09 0.65 -24.80
N LYS A 68 4.21 0.76 -25.51
CA LYS A 68 4.56 1.98 -26.23
C LYS A 68 4.62 1.55 -27.69
N ALA A 69 3.63 1.99 -28.46
CA ALA A 69 3.75 2.17 -29.90
C ALA A 69 4.58 3.43 -30.16
#